data_AF-D8PLG7-F1
#
_entry.id   AF-D8PLG7-F1
#
_cell.length_a   1.000
_cell.length_b   1.000
_cell.length_c   1.000
_cell.angle_alpha   90.00
_cell.angle_beta   90.00
_cell.angle_gamma   90.00
#
_symmetry.space_group_name_H-M   'P 1'
#
loop_
_entity.id
_entity.type
_entity.pdbx_description
1 polymer ?
#
loop_
_entity_poly.entity_id
_entity_poly.type
_entity_poly.pdbx_seq_one_letter_code
_entity_poly.pdbx_strand_id
1 'polypeptide(L)'
;MSAFNRIRPRFKDWYAVEALPIWIIVGTVGGLACLSVYRAVQAPSVTWTKENPTPWNRIKQDERVKLMQVNQTFDKKWHRDHL
;
A
#
# COMPACT_ATOMS: atom_id res chain seq x y z
N MET A 1 9.21 -50.74 -23.68
CA MET A 1 7.89 -50.06 -23.72
C MET A 1 7.90 -48.95 -22.70
N SER A 2 8.02 -47.69 -23.12
CA SER A 2 8.09 -46.53 -22.22
C SER A 2 6.69 -46.14 -21.77
N ALA A 3 6.41 -46.30 -20.47
CA ALA A 3 5.23 -45.73 -19.83
C ALA A 3 5.47 -44.23 -19.59
N PHE A 4 5.42 -43.45 -20.66
CA PHE A 4 5.50 -41.99 -20.58
C PHE A 4 4.12 -41.42 -20.21
N ASN A 5 3.96 -41.16 -18.92
CA ASN A 5 3.46 -39.90 -18.38
C ASN A 5 2.01 -39.46 -18.74
N ARG A 6 1.12 -39.45 -17.74
CA ARG A 6 -0.06 -38.56 -17.76
C ARG A 6 -0.50 -38.12 -16.36
N ILE A 7 0.26 -37.23 -15.75
CA ILE A 7 -0.25 -36.41 -14.65
C ILE A 7 -1.10 -35.29 -15.30
N ARG A 8 -2.43 -35.47 -15.34
CA ARG A 8 -3.34 -34.37 -15.72
C ARG A 8 -3.39 -33.37 -14.57
N PRO A 9 -3.18 -32.05 -14.78
CA PRO A 9 -3.37 -31.07 -13.72
C PRO A 9 -4.84 -31.05 -13.31
N ARG A 10 -5.10 -31.29 -12.01
CA ARG A 10 -6.44 -31.42 -11.40
C ARG A 10 -7.28 -30.13 -11.43
N PHE A 11 -6.69 -29.02 -11.89
CA PHE A 11 -7.26 -27.68 -11.87
C PHE A 11 -7.76 -27.18 -13.23
N LYS A 12 -7.67 -28.00 -14.29
CA LYS A 12 -8.04 -27.57 -15.64
C LYS A 12 -9.55 -27.27 -15.79
N ASP A 13 -10.38 -27.83 -14.91
CA ASP A 13 -11.83 -27.60 -14.87
C ASP A 13 -12.26 -26.62 -13.76
N TRP A 14 -11.33 -26.16 -12.91
CA TRP A 14 -11.66 -25.35 -11.72
C TRP A 14 -11.79 -23.86 -12.02
N TYR A 15 -11.26 -23.40 -13.15
CA TYR A 15 -11.40 -22.02 -13.60
C TYR A 15 -11.45 -21.97 -15.12
N ALA A 16 -12.36 -21.16 -15.66
CA ALA A 16 -12.37 -20.85 -17.07
C ALA A 16 -11.15 -19.96 -17.39
N VAL A 17 -10.35 -20.31 -18.39
CA VAL A 17 -9.23 -19.47 -18.87
C VAL A 17 -9.71 -18.07 -19.23
N GLU A 18 -10.91 -17.96 -19.81
CA GLU A 18 -11.55 -16.68 -20.16
C GLU A 18 -11.92 -15.81 -18.95
N ALA A 19 -11.98 -16.38 -17.74
CA ALA A 19 -12.23 -15.63 -16.52
C ALA A 19 -10.96 -15.00 -15.93
N LEU A 20 -9.76 -15.45 -16.34
CA LEU A 20 -8.49 -14.92 -15.84
C LEU A 20 -8.37 -13.40 -15.96
N PRO A 21 -8.75 -12.75 -17.09
CA PRO A 21 -8.72 -11.30 -17.19
C PRO A 21 -9.57 -10.60 -16.14
N ILE A 22 -10.75 -11.15 -15.82
CA ILE A 22 -11.67 -10.59 -14.83
C ILE A 22 -11.04 -10.68 -13.43
N TRP A 23 -10.49 -11.84 -13.06
CA TRP A 23 -9.82 -12.03 -11.77
C TRP A 23 -8.63 -11.09 -11.57
N ILE A 24 -7.83 -10.88 -12.63
CA ILE A 24 -6.69 -9.96 -12.59
C ILE A 24 -7.17 -8.53 -12.34
N ILE A 25 -8.19 -8.07 -13.07
CA ILE A 25 -8.71 -6.70 -12.93
C ILE A 25 -9.30 -6.49 -11.54
N VAL A 26 -10.19 -7.39 -11.10
CA VAL A 26 -10.85 -7.29 -9.79
C VAL A 26 -9.83 -7.35 -8.66
N GLY A 27 -8.89 -8.29 -8.72
CA GLY A 27 -7.82 -8.43 -7.74
C GLY A 27 -6.92 -7.19 -7.69
N THR A 28 -6.57 -6.64 -8.84
CA THR A 28 -5.74 -5.42 -8.92
C THR A 28 -6.48 -4.21 -8.34
N VAL A 29 -7.73 -4.00 -8.72
CA VAL A 29 -8.53 -2.87 -8.21
C VAL A 29 -8.73 -2.98 -6.70
N GLY A 30 -9.10 -4.16 -6.20
CA GLY A 30 -9.24 -4.40 -4.76
C GLY A 30 -7.92 -4.20 -4.00
N GLY A 31 -6.81 -4.71 -4.54
CA GLY A 31 -5.48 -4.52 -3.97
C GLY A 31 -5.07 -3.06 -3.91
N LEU A 32 -5.29 -2.29 -4.98
CA LEU A 32 -4.99 -0.85 -5.02
C LEU A 32 -5.87 -0.05 -4.07
N ALA A 33 -7.16 -0.40 -3.93
CA ALA A 33 -8.05 0.22 -2.95
C ALA A 33 -7.50 0.03 -1.53
N CYS A 34 -7.20 -1.21 -1.13
CA CYS A 34 -6.61 -1.50 0.18
C CYS A 34 -5.28 -0.77 0.39
N LEU A 35 -4.40 -0.76 -0.61
CA LEU A 35 -3.11 -0.09 -0.53
C LEU A 35 -3.26 1.43 -0.36
N SER A 36 -4.20 2.06 -1.08
CA SER A 36 -4.46 3.49 -0.97
C SER A 36 -4.97 3.89 0.42
N VAL A 37 -5.89 3.12 0.98
CA VAL A 37 -6.40 3.33 2.35
C VAL A 37 -5.28 3.15 3.37
N TYR A 38 -4.49 2.08 3.26
CA TYR A 38 -3.34 1.84 4.13
C TYR A 38 -2.37 3.03 4.13
N ARG A 39 -2.05 3.57 2.95
CA ARG A 39 -1.18 4.75 2.82
C ARG A 39 -1.82 6.02 3.37
N ALA A 40 -3.15 6.17 3.29
CA ALA A 40 -3.86 7.32 3.83
C ALA A 40 -3.86 7.33 5.37
N VAL A 41 -4.09 6.18 6.00
CA VAL A 41 -4.07 6.05 7.47
C VAL A 41 -2.67 6.31 8.04
N GLN A 42 -1.63 5.91 7.32
CA GLN A 42 -0.23 6.12 7.74
C GLN A 42 0.36 7.45 7.28
N ALA A 43 -0.43 8.31 6.63
CA ALA A 43 0.05 9.61 6.20
C ALA A 43 0.40 10.46 7.43
N PRO A 44 1.61 11.05 7.52
CA PRO A 44 1.96 11.92 8.63
C PRO A 44 1.03 13.14 8.58
N SER A 45 0.23 13.32 9.63
CA SER A 45 -0.74 14.39 9.76
C SER A 45 -0.35 15.31 10.90
N VAL A 46 -0.33 16.61 10.62
CA VAL A 46 -0.09 17.67 11.60
C VAL A 46 -1.46 18.17 12.03
N THR A 47 -2.03 17.49 13.02
CA THR A 47 -3.38 17.74 13.51
C THR A 47 -3.32 18.18 14.96
N TRP A 48 -4.17 19.14 15.34
CA TRP A 48 -4.34 19.54 16.73
C TRP A 48 -4.93 18.40 17.56
N THR A 49 -4.33 18.14 18.72
CA THR A 49 -4.88 17.24 19.74
C THR A 49 -5.00 17.98 21.06
N LYS A 50 -5.84 17.47 21.98
CA LYS A 50 -5.98 18.06 23.32
C LYS A 50 -4.66 18.07 24.08
N GLU A 51 -3.81 17.09 23.86
CA GLU A 51 -2.49 16.95 24.49
C GLU A 51 -1.41 17.79 23.81
N ASN A 52 -1.58 18.13 22.53
CA ASN A 52 -0.62 18.93 21.77
C ASN A 52 -1.33 20.01 20.93
N PRO A 53 -1.59 21.20 21.50
CA PRO A 53 -2.29 22.29 20.82
C PRO A 53 -1.46 22.98 19.74
N THR A 54 -0.16 22.73 19.66
CA THR A 54 0.74 23.34 18.66
C THR A 54 1.65 22.30 18.00
N PRO A 55 1.11 21.43 17.13
CA PRO A 55 1.84 20.29 16.58
C PRO A 55 3.03 20.70 15.69
N TRP A 56 3.00 21.88 15.08
CA TRP A 56 4.09 22.40 14.25
C TRP A 56 5.38 22.69 15.03
N ASN A 57 5.32 22.92 16.34
CA ASN A 57 6.51 23.24 17.15
C ASN A 57 7.48 22.06 17.30
N ARG A 58 7.06 20.83 16.96
CA ARG A 58 7.90 19.63 17.05
C ARG A 58 8.61 19.28 15.74
N ILE A 59 8.24 19.94 14.65
CA ILE A 59 8.74 19.64 13.30
C ILE A 59 9.98 20.50 13.06
N LYS A 60 11.10 19.85 12.74
CA LYS A 60 12.33 20.59 12.42
C LYS A 60 12.34 21.01 10.94
N GLN A 61 13.11 22.05 10.63
CA GLN A 61 13.20 22.58 9.26
C GLN A 61 13.78 21.57 8.25
N ASP A 62 14.60 20.62 8.73
CA ASP A 62 15.21 19.55 7.93
C ASP A 62 14.33 18.29 7.81
N GLU A 63 13.12 18.30 8.36
CA GLU A 63 12.21 17.17 8.39
C GLU A 63 11.04 17.32 7.42
N ARG A 64 10.74 16.25 6.67
CA ARG A 64 9.54 16.19 5.85
C ARG A 64 8.34 15.61 6.58
N VAL A 65 7.20 16.25 6.36
CA VAL A 65 5.88 15.80 6.83
C VAL A 65 5.11 15.07 5.73
N LYS A 66 5.34 15.39 4.45
CA LYS A 66 4.62 14.75 3.35
C LYS A 66 5.15 13.33 3.10
N LEU A 67 4.21 12.40 2.87
CA LEU A 67 4.52 11.00 2.54
C LEU A 67 5.33 10.87 1.23
N MET A 68 5.07 11.75 0.26
CA MET A 68 5.78 11.80 -1.02
C MET A 68 6.24 13.22 -1.33
N GLN A 69 7.41 13.30 -1.96
CA GLN A 69 8.02 14.53 -2.40
C GLN A 69 8.48 14.36 -3.84
N VAL A 70 8.06 15.28 -4.70
CA VAL A 70 8.45 15.26 -6.12
C VAL A 70 9.66 16.16 -6.36
N ASN A 71 9.66 17.36 -5.79
CA ASN A 71 10.72 18.36 -6.05
C ASN A 71 11.55 18.78 -4.82
N GLN A 72 11.03 18.68 -3.60
CA GLN A 72 11.76 19.14 -2.41
C GLN A 72 12.40 17.95 -1.69
N THR A 73 13.71 17.92 -1.57
CA THR A 73 14.47 16.88 -0.86
C THR A 73 14.74 17.34 0.57
N PHE A 74 14.35 16.52 1.54
CA PHE A 74 14.66 16.72 2.96
C PHE A 74 15.43 15.51 3.48
N ASP A 75 16.44 15.76 4.30
CA ASP A 75 17.32 14.72 4.83
C ASP A 75 16.58 13.77 5.77
N LYS A 76 15.61 14.29 6.54
CA LYS A 76 14.91 13.52 7.57
C LYS A 76 13.42 13.41 7.30
N LYS A 77 12.80 12.36 7.84
CA LYS A 77 11.35 12.15 7.87
C LYS A 77 10.86 12.45 9.28
N TRP A 78 9.86 13.31 9.39
CA TRP A 78 9.13 13.47 10.64
C TRP A 78 8.26 12.24 10.88
N HIS A 79 8.24 11.75 12.11
CA HIS A 79 7.38 10.63 12.53
C HIS A 79 6.43 11.12 13.63
N ARG A 80 5.19 10.62 13.60
CA ARG A 80 4.20 10.87 14.64
C ARG A 80 4.35 9.81 15.73
N ASP A 81 4.79 10.22 16.92
CA ASP A 81 5.02 9.28 18.03
C ASP A 81 3.73 8.83 18.75
N HIS A 82 2.66 9.62 18.67
CA HIS A 82 1.40 9.42 19.41
C HIS A 82 0.19 9.83 18.56
N LEU A 83 -0.89 9.05 18.65
CA LEU A 83 -2.19 9.35 18.04
C LEU A 83 -2.96 10.33 18.93
#